data_AF-A0A132B647-F1
#
_entry.id   AF-A0A132B647-F1
#
_cell.length_a   1.000
_cell.length_b   1.000
_cell.length_c   1.000
_cell.angle_alpha   90.00
_cell.angle_beta   90.00
_cell.angle_gamma   90.00
#
_symmetry.space_group_name_H-M   'P 1'
#
loop_
_entity.id
_entity.type
_entity.pdbx_description
1 polymer ?
#
loop_
_entity_poly.entity_id
_entity_poly.type
_entity_poly.pdbx_seq_one_letter_code
_entity_poly.pdbx_strand_id
1 'polypeptide(L)'
;MKYFSWSVITIVGFAGSTIAQDLGPSLYNPPKQNFTQKLNHGSNDNTTFQQQYQINTAFFKPGGPILFHQSEEGPLVPLNSSVFTDYAPELGALVATLEHRFFGTSFPAGSAYNNVTTEAYAPLTLGNVMQDSIEFVNWIRQTTPGAENSKVIYTGGSYGGFLTAIALVQHSDTFYGGISGSPGLTSWGLSLTLEDNPFRYGASDWVSNVYYDANYAAALRIKDALNELKMPFQTSSSNLDWSNILNVVLVQQYDEFAQFNFPTKTEIIEIALALEVVINQTLAANSTGELLRAPILMGNSIYNGTGCADWEN
;
A
#
# COMPACT_ATOMS: atom_id res chain seq x y z
N MET A 1 6.29 -35.01 -15.81
CA MET A 1 5.22 -34.14 -15.25
C MET A 1 5.48 -34.01 -13.77
N LYS A 2 6.10 -32.90 -13.35
CA LYS A 2 6.34 -32.60 -11.93
C LYS A 2 5.25 -31.63 -11.48
N TYR A 3 4.51 -32.03 -10.46
CA TYR A 3 3.49 -31.24 -9.80
C TYR A 3 4.14 -29.98 -9.19
N PHE A 4 3.81 -28.81 -9.73
CA PHE A 4 4.09 -27.53 -9.10
C PHE A 4 3.14 -27.38 -7.90
N SER A 5 3.69 -27.38 -6.69
CA SER A 5 2.97 -27.09 -5.45
C SER A 5 2.67 -25.60 -5.40
N TRP A 6 1.39 -25.24 -5.45
CA TRP A 6 0.85 -23.87 -5.37
C TRP A 6 0.95 -23.24 -3.96
N SER A 7 1.79 -23.76 -3.08
CA SER A 7 1.76 -23.42 -1.64
C SER A 7 2.65 -22.22 -1.25
N VAL A 8 3.20 -21.47 -2.23
CA VAL A 8 4.06 -20.30 -1.98
C VAL A 8 3.67 -19.16 -2.91
N ILE A 9 2.43 -18.69 -2.82
CA ILE A 9 2.06 -17.35 -3.26
C ILE A 9 1.67 -16.60 -1.98
N THR A 10 2.67 -16.28 -1.18
CA THR A 10 2.51 -15.52 0.05
C THR A 10 3.15 -14.15 -0.17
N ILE A 11 2.30 -13.12 -0.24
CA ILE A 11 2.61 -11.69 -0.11
C ILE A 11 3.59 -11.15 -1.18
N VAL A 12 3.07 -10.91 -2.38
CA VAL A 12 3.84 -10.49 -3.57
C VAL A 12 4.01 -8.97 -3.67
N GLY A 13 3.52 -8.19 -2.69
CA GLY A 13 3.60 -6.71 -2.73
C GLY A 13 4.82 -6.09 -2.06
N PHE A 14 5.37 -6.71 -1.01
CA PHE A 14 6.39 -6.08 -0.14
C PHE A 14 7.52 -7.01 0.32
N ALA A 15 7.54 -8.27 -0.13
CA ALA A 15 8.71 -9.12 0.11
C ALA A 15 9.83 -8.63 -0.81
N GLY A 16 10.78 -7.87 -0.25
CA GLY A 16 11.94 -7.36 -0.98
C GLY A 16 12.65 -8.47 -1.77
N SER A 17 13.26 -8.11 -2.91
CA SER A 17 13.93 -9.06 -3.79
C SER A 17 15.04 -9.81 -3.05
N THR A 18 15.02 -11.14 -3.16
CA THR A 18 16.06 -12.00 -2.57
C THR A 18 17.32 -12.02 -3.42
N ILE A 19 17.18 -11.90 -4.75
CA ILE A 19 18.30 -11.96 -5.70
C ILE A 19 19.05 -10.61 -5.78
N ALA A 20 18.37 -9.49 -5.55
CA ALA A 20 18.99 -8.17 -5.52
C ALA A 20 20.02 -7.99 -4.39
N GLN A 21 20.02 -8.86 -3.37
CA GLN A 21 21.00 -8.81 -2.27
C GLN A 21 22.37 -9.40 -2.67
N ASP A 22 22.42 -10.28 -3.68
CA ASP A 22 23.63 -11.03 -4.06
C ASP A 22 24.42 -10.44 -5.25
N LEU A 23 23.82 -9.50 -6.00
CA LEU A 23 24.37 -8.92 -7.21
C LEU A 23 24.37 -7.39 -7.08
N GLY A 24 25.52 -6.75 -7.31
CA GLY A 24 25.80 -5.38 -6.89
C GLY A 24 24.71 -4.31 -7.19
N PRO A 25 24.61 -3.26 -6.35
CA PRO A 25 23.43 -2.40 -6.24
C PRO A 25 23.00 -1.68 -7.53
N SER A 26 23.94 -1.38 -8.43
CA SER A 26 23.64 -0.72 -9.71
C SER A 26 22.87 -1.59 -10.70
N LEU A 27 22.92 -2.92 -10.55
CA LEU A 27 22.29 -3.86 -11.49
C LEU A 27 20.80 -4.06 -11.19
N TYR A 28 20.35 -3.77 -9.96
CA TYR A 28 18.97 -4.01 -9.51
C TYR A 28 18.25 -2.78 -8.98
N ASN A 29 18.97 -1.73 -8.59
CA ASN A 29 18.38 -0.46 -8.17
C ASN A 29 18.93 0.70 -9.01
N PRO A 30 18.50 0.83 -10.28
CA PRO A 30 18.95 1.90 -11.17
C PRO A 30 18.56 3.28 -10.60
N PRO A 31 19.26 4.36 -10.98
CA PRO A 31 18.89 5.69 -10.51
C PRO A 31 17.47 6.06 -10.93
N LYS A 32 16.78 6.79 -10.06
CA LYS A 32 15.46 7.36 -10.33
C LYS A 32 15.56 8.35 -11.48
N GLN A 33 14.60 8.30 -12.40
CA GLN A 33 14.51 9.18 -13.57
C GLN A 33 13.12 9.81 -13.63
N ASN A 34 12.94 10.78 -14.53
CA ASN A 34 11.66 11.48 -14.70
C ASN A 34 11.13 11.30 -16.12
N PHE A 35 9.87 10.91 -16.21
CA PHE A 35 9.10 10.82 -17.45
C PHE A 35 8.23 12.07 -17.57
N THR A 36 8.26 12.73 -18.73
CA THR A 36 7.38 13.87 -18.99
C THR A 36 5.99 13.34 -19.31
N GLN A 37 5.08 13.52 -18.35
CA GLN A 37 3.74 12.97 -18.36
C GLN A 37 2.71 14.07 -18.61
N LYS A 38 1.64 13.78 -19.35
CA LYS A 38 0.52 14.71 -19.52
C LYS A 38 -0.24 14.85 -18.20
N LEU A 39 -0.52 16.09 -17.80
CA LEU A 39 -1.21 16.35 -16.54
C LEU A 39 -2.67 15.88 -16.60
N ASN A 40 -3.37 16.16 -17.70
CA ASN A 40 -4.76 15.79 -17.87
C ASN A 40 -4.98 15.12 -19.23
N HIS A 41 -5.16 13.80 -19.21
CA HIS A 41 -5.29 12.99 -20.42
C HIS A 41 -6.61 13.24 -21.16
N GLY A 42 -7.67 13.57 -20.44
CA GLY A 42 -9.01 13.80 -20.99
C GLY A 42 -9.24 15.20 -21.57
N SER A 43 -8.28 16.13 -21.45
CA SER A 43 -8.39 17.48 -22.00
C SER A 43 -7.50 17.70 -23.23
N ASN A 44 -7.79 18.75 -24.00
CA ASN A 44 -6.92 19.22 -25.08
C ASN A 44 -5.73 20.06 -24.57
N ASP A 45 -5.56 20.19 -23.25
CA ASP A 45 -4.44 20.89 -22.65
C ASP A 45 -3.17 20.03 -22.73
N ASN A 46 -2.06 20.63 -23.13
CA ASN A 46 -0.74 19.99 -23.24
C ASN A 46 0.14 20.25 -22.01
N THR A 47 -0.43 20.74 -20.92
CA THR A 47 0.28 20.85 -19.64
C THR A 47 0.83 19.50 -19.21
N THR A 48 2.09 19.48 -18.79
CA THR A 48 2.82 18.26 -18.37
C THR A 48 3.36 18.41 -16.95
N PHE A 49 3.76 17.28 -16.38
CA PHE A 49 4.53 17.22 -15.14
C PHE A 49 5.60 16.12 -15.26
N GLN A 50 6.56 16.12 -14.32
CA GLN A 50 7.60 15.11 -14.27
C GLN A 50 7.17 14.00 -13.31
N GLN A 51 6.96 12.80 -13.86
CA GLN A 51 6.60 11.61 -13.10
C GLN A 51 7.84 10.73 -12.88
N GLN A 52 8.15 10.42 -11.62
CA GLN A 52 9.35 9.67 -11.27
C GLN A 52 9.19 8.18 -11.62
N TYR A 53 10.25 7.54 -12.09
CA TYR A 53 10.26 6.11 -12.42
C TYR A 53 11.65 5.49 -12.23
N GLN A 54 11.72 4.15 -12.28
CA GLN A 54 12.93 3.38 -12.49
C GLN A 54 12.69 2.29 -13.55
N ILE A 55 13.70 2.03 -14.38
CA ILE A 55 13.69 0.94 -15.38
C ILE A 55 15.00 0.17 -15.28
N ASN A 56 14.89 -1.15 -15.31
CA ASN A 56 16.01 -2.07 -15.40
C ASN A 56 15.87 -2.97 -16.63
N THR A 57 16.85 -2.89 -17.53
CA THR A 57 16.91 -3.68 -18.76
C THR A 57 18.02 -4.75 -18.73
N ALA A 58 18.71 -4.95 -17.60
CA ALA A 58 19.88 -5.81 -17.51
C ALA A 58 19.65 -7.26 -17.97
N PHE A 59 18.42 -7.77 -17.78
CA PHE A 59 18.03 -9.14 -18.14
C PHE A 59 17.13 -9.19 -19.38
N PHE A 60 16.82 -8.05 -19.98
CA PHE A 60 15.87 -7.99 -21.07
C PHE A 60 16.40 -8.70 -22.32
N LYS A 61 15.57 -9.56 -22.90
CA LYS A 61 15.80 -10.19 -24.20
C LYS A 61 14.75 -9.67 -25.19
N PRO A 62 15.09 -9.48 -26.48
CA PRO A 62 14.09 -9.08 -27.47
C PRO A 62 12.85 -9.97 -27.45
N GLY A 63 11.66 -9.35 -27.35
CA GLY A 63 10.37 -10.04 -27.20
C GLY A 63 10.02 -10.48 -25.77
N GLY A 64 10.90 -10.29 -24.79
CA GLY A 64 10.64 -10.56 -23.38
C GLY A 64 9.54 -9.65 -22.80
N PRO A 65 8.93 -10.00 -21.66
CA PRO A 65 7.87 -9.19 -21.08
C PRO A 65 8.41 -7.91 -20.40
N ILE A 66 7.52 -6.93 -20.25
CA ILE A 66 7.69 -5.79 -19.35
C ILE A 66 6.97 -6.16 -18.05
N LEU A 67 7.72 -6.28 -16.96
CA LEU A 67 7.19 -6.46 -15.61
C LEU A 67 7.02 -5.06 -14.98
N PHE A 68 5.78 -4.60 -14.92
CA PHE A 68 5.41 -3.24 -14.57
C PHE A 68 4.79 -3.16 -13.17
N HIS A 69 5.37 -2.32 -12.33
CA HIS A 69 4.85 -1.99 -11.01
C HIS A 69 4.41 -0.52 -10.99
N GLN A 70 3.20 -0.23 -10.51
CA GLN A 70 2.78 1.14 -10.23
C GLN A 70 2.78 1.33 -8.73
N SER A 71 3.56 2.30 -8.25
CA SER A 71 3.54 2.66 -6.83
C SER A 71 2.14 3.14 -6.45
N GLU A 72 1.78 2.89 -5.19
CA GLU A 72 0.46 3.14 -4.63
C GLU A 72 0.32 4.61 -4.15
N GLU A 73 -0.36 4.84 -3.02
CA GLU A 73 -0.50 6.14 -2.35
C GLU A 73 0.79 6.60 -1.63
N GLY A 74 1.95 6.53 -2.31
CA GLY A 74 3.23 6.85 -1.71
C GLY A 74 4.36 7.15 -2.71
N PRO A 75 5.56 7.44 -2.20
CA PRO A 75 6.76 7.62 -3.03
C PRO A 75 7.09 6.39 -3.87
N LEU A 76 7.92 6.56 -4.89
CA LEU A 76 8.35 5.50 -5.78
C LEU A 76 8.86 4.29 -5.00
N VAL A 77 8.20 3.15 -5.16
CA VAL A 77 8.69 1.86 -4.68
C VAL A 77 9.91 1.46 -5.50
N PRO A 78 11.09 1.32 -4.88
CA PRO A 78 12.31 0.97 -5.58
C PRO A 78 12.23 -0.40 -6.26
N LEU A 79 12.87 -0.56 -7.43
CA LEU A 79 12.87 -1.83 -8.15
C LEU A 79 13.39 -3.01 -7.32
N ASN A 80 14.41 -2.81 -6.49
CA ASN A 80 14.95 -3.87 -5.63
C ASN A 80 13.96 -4.31 -4.52
N SER A 81 12.90 -3.55 -4.26
CA SER A 81 11.83 -3.96 -3.35
C SER A 81 10.70 -4.70 -4.08
N SER A 82 10.69 -4.69 -5.41
CA SER A 82 9.69 -5.40 -6.22
C SER A 82 10.10 -6.84 -6.47
N VAL A 83 9.19 -7.78 -6.24
CA VAL A 83 9.35 -9.20 -6.59
C VAL A 83 9.61 -9.44 -8.08
N PHE A 84 9.18 -8.52 -8.96
CA PHE A 84 9.40 -8.63 -10.41
C PHE A 84 10.88 -8.60 -10.79
N THR A 85 11.69 -7.99 -9.95
CA THR A 85 13.14 -8.00 -10.05
C THR A 85 13.72 -9.41 -9.95
N ASP A 86 13.16 -10.28 -9.11
CA ASP A 86 13.59 -11.68 -8.98
C ASP A 86 13.25 -12.52 -10.21
N TYR A 87 12.13 -12.22 -10.88
CA TYR A 87 11.68 -12.96 -12.07
C TYR A 87 12.37 -12.53 -13.37
N ALA A 88 13.01 -11.36 -13.39
CA ALA A 88 13.58 -10.79 -14.61
C ALA A 88 14.61 -11.68 -15.33
N PRO A 89 15.57 -12.34 -14.63
CA PRO A 89 16.56 -13.21 -15.27
C PRO A 89 15.95 -14.43 -15.96
N GLU A 90 14.97 -15.06 -15.33
CA GLU A 90 14.30 -16.26 -15.84
C GLU A 90 13.44 -15.93 -17.06
N LEU A 91 12.67 -14.83 -16.96
CA LEU A 91 11.74 -14.42 -18.01
C LEU A 91 12.41 -13.67 -19.16
N GLY A 92 13.67 -13.26 -19.01
CA GLY A 92 14.33 -12.36 -19.94
C GLY A 92 13.63 -11.00 -20.01
N ALA A 93 13.17 -10.51 -18.85
CA ALA A 93 12.25 -9.38 -18.77
C ALA A 93 12.95 -8.05 -18.50
N LEU A 94 12.27 -6.97 -18.89
CA LEU A 94 12.52 -5.62 -18.41
C LEU A 94 11.63 -5.39 -17.19
N VAL A 95 12.15 -4.74 -16.15
CA VAL A 95 11.36 -4.35 -14.98
C VAL A 95 11.25 -2.84 -14.90
N ALA A 96 10.04 -2.33 -14.66
CA ALA A 96 9.77 -0.90 -14.56
C ALA A 96 8.86 -0.61 -13.37
N THR A 97 9.15 0.47 -12.66
CA THR A 97 8.30 1.03 -11.60
C THR A 97 8.02 2.49 -11.90
N LEU A 98 6.77 2.91 -11.74
CA LEU A 98 6.30 4.28 -11.95
C LEU A 98 5.69 4.82 -10.64
N GLU A 99 6.08 6.04 -10.25
CA GLU A 99 5.55 6.72 -9.06
C GLU A 99 4.13 7.20 -9.35
N HIS A 100 3.25 7.15 -8.36
CA HIS A 100 1.89 7.64 -8.52
C HIS A 100 1.88 9.16 -8.66
N ARG A 101 1.05 9.68 -9.58
CA ARG A 101 0.82 11.14 -9.68
C ARG A 101 0.36 11.68 -8.32
N PHE A 102 0.86 12.85 -7.94
CA PHE A 102 0.59 13.52 -6.65
C PHE A 102 1.13 12.80 -5.40
N PHE A 103 2.07 11.86 -5.56
CA PHE A 103 2.82 11.28 -4.45
C PHE A 103 4.33 11.39 -4.68
N GLY A 104 5.10 11.26 -3.59
CA GLY A 104 6.55 11.38 -3.61
C GLY A 104 7.03 12.69 -4.23
N THR A 105 7.62 12.60 -5.41
CA THR A 105 8.12 13.76 -6.19
C THR A 105 7.29 14.08 -7.43
N SER A 106 6.28 13.28 -7.74
CA SER A 106 5.51 13.32 -8.98
C SER A 106 4.34 14.30 -8.91
N PHE A 107 4.65 15.58 -8.69
CA PHE A 107 3.67 16.67 -8.60
C PHE A 107 3.71 17.59 -9.83
N PRO A 108 2.59 18.29 -10.14
CA PRO A 108 2.59 19.40 -11.09
C PRO A 108 3.61 20.47 -10.69
N ALA A 109 4.16 21.19 -11.68
CA ALA A 109 5.15 22.24 -11.43
C ALA A 109 4.64 23.28 -10.42
N GLY A 110 5.46 23.59 -9.41
CA GLY A 110 5.11 24.53 -8.33
C GLY A 110 4.26 23.93 -7.21
N SER A 111 3.83 22.67 -7.33
CA SER A 111 3.13 21.93 -6.28
C SER A 111 4.03 20.87 -5.64
N ALA A 112 3.77 20.59 -4.37
CA ALA A 112 4.38 19.57 -3.55
C ALA A 112 3.39 19.16 -2.45
N TYR A 113 3.69 18.07 -1.76
CA TYR A 113 2.85 17.52 -0.70
C TYR A 113 2.38 18.55 0.34
N ASN A 114 3.22 19.54 0.69
CA ASN A 114 2.93 20.53 1.73
C ASN A 114 2.32 21.86 1.23
N ASN A 115 2.12 22.04 -0.08
CA ASN A 115 1.64 23.31 -0.64
C ASN A 115 0.67 23.17 -1.83
N VAL A 116 0.17 21.96 -2.08
CA VAL A 116 -0.80 21.67 -3.15
C VAL A 116 -2.21 22.10 -2.74
N THR A 117 -2.91 22.82 -3.63
CA THR A 117 -4.29 23.27 -3.38
C THR A 117 -5.31 22.22 -3.81
N THR A 118 -6.55 22.34 -3.33
CA THR A 118 -7.66 21.46 -3.74
C THR A 118 -7.87 21.46 -5.25
N GLU A 119 -7.74 22.63 -5.89
CA GLU A 119 -7.90 22.77 -7.34
C GLU A 119 -6.77 22.07 -8.10
N ALA A 120 -5.54 22.09 -7.56
CA ALA A 120 -4.41 21.40 -8.15
C ALA A 120 -4.58 19.87 -8.15
N TYR A 121 -5.43 19.31 -7.28
CA TYR A 121 -5.79 17.90 -7.27
C TYR A 121 -6.85 17.52 -8.31
N ALA A 122 -7.45 18.45 -9.05
CA ALA A 122 -8.44 18.11 -10.07
C ALA A 122 -7.98 17.02 -11.07
N PRO A 123 -6.69 16.93 -11.47
CA PRO A 123 -6.19 15.84 -12.31
C PRO A 123 -5.91 14.53 -11.58
N LEU A 124 -6.01 14.45 -10.25
CA LEU A 124 -5.88 13.21 -9.48
C LEU A 124 -7.16 12.38 -9.62
N THR A 125 -7.28 11.68 -10.76
CA THR A 125 -8.43 10.82 -11.07
C THR A 125 -7.94 9.45 -11.51
N LEU A 126 -8.74 8.40 -11.26
CA LEU A 126 -8.39 7.03 -11.65
C LEU A 126 -8.12 6.90 -13.16
N GLY A 127 -8.92 7.58 -14.00
CA GLY A 127 -8.71 7.55 -15.45
C GLY A 127 -7.37 8.14 -15.86
N ASN A 128 -6.97 9.25 -15.24
CA ASN A 128 -5.66 9.84 -15.48
C ASN A 128 -4.50 8.95 -14.96
N VAL A 129 -4.66 8.29 -13.81
CA VAL A 129 -3.67 7.33 -13.29
C VAL A 129 -3.47 6.14 -14.24
N MET A 130 -4.57 5.61 -14.80
CA MET A 130 -4.49 4.53 -15.80
C MET A 130 -3.78 4.98 -17.08
N GLN A 131 -4.10 6.18 -17.57
CA GLN A 131 -3.45 6.72 -18.75
C GLN A 131 -1.96 6.99 -18.53
N ASP A 132 -1.55 7.38 -17.32
CA ASP A 132 -0.12 7.50 -17.00
C ASP A 132 0.63 6.19 -17.20
N SER A 133 0.07 5.10 -16.65
CA SER A 133 0.61 3.76 -16.80
C SER A 133 0.70 3.36 -18.27
N ILE A 134 -0.35 3.62 -19.05
CA ILE A 134 -0.42 3.28 -20.49
C ILE A 134 0.61 4.05 -21.30
N GLU A 135 0.67 5.37 -21.15
CA GLU A 135 1.65 6.21 -21.86
C GLU A 135 3.09 5.79 -21.51
N PHE A 136 3.35 5.53 -20.23
CA PHE A 136 4.67 5.10 -19.77
C PHE A 136 5.08 3.75 -20.36
N VAL A 137 4.25 2.71 -20.30
CA VAL A 137 4.63 1.40 -20.85
C VAL A 137 4.73 1.42 -22.37
N ASN A 138 3.93 2.24 -23.06
CA ASN A 138 4.04 2.43 -24.50
C ASN A 138 5.33 3.17 -24.87
N TRP A 139 5.74 4.17 -24.08
CA TRP A 139 7.04 4.82 -24.22
C TRP A 139 8.19 3.81 -24.06
N ILE A 140 8.12 2.89 -23.08
CA ILE A 140 9.11 1.81 -22.94
C ILE A 140 9.19 0.95 -24.21
N ARG A 141 8.03 0.49 -24.73
CA ARG A 141 7.96 -0.31 -25.97
C ARG A 141 8.59 0.39 -27.17
N GLN A 142 8.41 1.72 -27.26
CA GLN A 142 8.90 2.52 -28.39
C GLN A 142 10.39 2.85 -28.29
N THR A 143 10.93 2.97 -27.07
CA THR A 143 12.29 3.45 -26.84
C THR A 143 13.29 2.35 -26.49
N THR A 144 12.81 1.15 -26.15
CA THR A 144 13.66 -0.01 -25.83
C THR A 144 13.73 -0.96 -27.04
N PRO A 145 14.91 -1.12 -27.68
CA PRO A 145 15.05 -2.01 -28.84
C PRO A 145 14.62 -3.45 -28.54
N GLY A 146 13.72 -4.01 -29.34
CA GLY A 146 13.21 -5.37 -29.16
C GLY A 146 12.02 -5.47 -28.20
N ALA A 147 11.54 -4.36 -27.63
CA ALA A 147 10.38 -4.32 -26.72
C ALA A 147 9.06 -3.98 -27.43
N GLU A 148 9.07 -3.78 -28.74
CA GLU A 148 7.93 -3.23 -29.50
C GLU A 148 6.66 -4.08 -29.33
N ASN A 149 6.83 -5.39 -29.19
CA ASN A 149 5.74 -6.36 -29.02
C ASN A 149 5.69 -6.97 -27.60
N SER A 150 6.44 -6.42 -26.65
CA SER A 150 6.51 -6.96 -25.29
C SER A 150 5.15 -6.95 -24.60
N LYS A 151 4.77 -8.11 -24.05
CA LYS A 151 3.60 -8.23 -23.17
C LYS A 151 3.91 -7.53 -21.85
N VAL A 152 2.94 -6.80 -21.31
CA VAL A 152 3.09 -6.10 -20.04
C VAL A 152 2.36 -6.89 -18.96
N ILE A 153 3.07 -7.22 -17.88
CA ILE A 153 2.51 -7.82 -16.66
C ILE A 153 2.47 -6.74 -15.58
N TYR A 154 1.28 -6.40 -15.08
CA TYR A 154 1.07 -5.34 -14.08
C TYR A 154 1.05 -5.95 -12.66
N THR A 155 1.73 -5.35 -11.68
CA THR A 155 1.53 -5.69 -10.25
C THR A 155 1.39 -4.45 -9.36
N GLY A 156 0.78 -4.66 -8.19
CA GLY A 156 0.71 -3.73 -7.07
C GLY A 156 0.01 -4.37 -5.87
N GLY A 157 0.19 -3.79 -4.68
CA GLY A 157 -0.48 -4.23 -3.44
C GLY A 157 -1.54 -3.23 -2.98
N SER A 158 -2.53 -3.64 -2.17
CA SER A 158 -3.55 -2.73 -1.63
C SER A 158 -4.24 -1.92 -2.75
N TYR A 159 -4.09 -0.60 -2.78
CA TYR A 159 -4.55 0.26 -3.87
C TYR A 159 -3.87 -0.03 -5.20
N GLY A 160 -2.57 -0.31 -5.23
CA GLY A 160 -1.89 -0.81 -6.43
C GLY A 160 -2.47 -2.13 -6.92
N GLY A 161 -2.95 -2.97 -5.99
CA GLY A 161 -3.68 -4.20 -6.33
C GLY A 161 -4.99 -3.89 -7.06
N PHE A 162 -5.77 -2.93 -6.55
CA PHE A 162 -6.96 -2.45 -7.25
C PHE A 162 -6.63 -1.83 -8.61
N LEU A 163 -5.59 -0.99 -8.70
CA LEU A 163 -5.12 -0.42 -9.96
C LEU A 163 -4.78 -1.52 -10.97
N THR A 164 -4.09 -2.57 -10.51
CA THR A 164 -3.81 -3.76 -11.32
C THR A 164 -5.10 -4.40 -11.84
N ALA A 165 -6.10 -4.62 -10.97
CA ALA A 165 -7.37 -5.22 -11.39
C ALA A 165 -8.12 -4.34 -12.40
N ILE A 166 -8.18 -3.03 -12.18
CA ILE A 166 -8.79 -2.07 -13.11
C ILE A 166 -8.06 -2.08 -14.46
N ALA A 167 -6.74 -2.07 -14.46
CA ALA A 167 -5.92 -2.12 -15.67
C ALA A 167 -6.22 -3.37 -16.51
N LEU A 168 -6.35 -4.54 -15.87
CA LEU A 168 -6.65 -5.79 -16.57
C LEU A 168 -8.07 -5.84 -17.14
N VAL A 169 -9.04 -5.22 -16.47
CA VAL A 169 -10.43 -5.20 -16.92
C VAL A 169 -10.66 -4.16 -18.03
N GLN A 170 -10.11 -2.96 -17.87
CA GLN A 170 -10.42 -1.81 -18.73
C GLN A 170 -9.41 -1.59 -19.84
N HIS A 171 -8.18 -2.10 -19.69
CA HIS A 171 -7.04 -1.80 -20.56
C HIS A 171 -6.26 -3.07 -20.95
N SER A 172 -7.00 -4.16 -21.23
CA SER A 172 -6.44 -5.48 -21.63
C SER A 172 -5.72 -5.48 -22.98
N ASP A 173 -5.93 -4.43 -23.79
CA ASP A 173 -5.17 -4.16 -25.01
C ASP A 173 -3.72 -3.75 -24.71
N THR A 174 -3.50 -3.08 -23.58
CA THR A 174 -2.17 -2.65 -23.13
C THR A 174 -1.54 -3.67 -22.18
N PHE A 175 -2.29 -4.13 -21.18
CA PHE A 175 -1.82 -5.00 -20.10
C PHE A 175 -2.30 -6.44 -20.33
N TYR A 176 -1.33 -7.35 -20.51
CA TYR A 176 -1.61 -8.75 -20.86
C TYR A 176 -2.08 -9.59 -19.67
N GLY A 177 -1.55 -9.30 -18.49
CA GLY A 177 -1.84 -10.03 -17.25
C GLY A 177 -1.29 -9.28 -16.05
N GLY A 178 -1.53 -9.78 -14.84
CA GLY A 178 -1.04 -9.10 -13.65
C GLY A 178 -1.28 -9.85 -12.35
N ILE A 179 -0.62 -9.39 -11.29
CA ILE A 179 -0.75 -9.90 -9.93
C ILE A 179 -1.36 -8.79 -9.07
N SER A 180 -2.62 -8.98 -8.70
CA SER A 180 -3.36 -8.05 -7.86
C SER A 180 -3.24 -8.47 -6.39
N GLY A 181 -2.32 -7.85 -5.66
CA GLY A 181 -2.03 -8.20 -4.27
C GLY A 181 -3.01 -7.55 -3.30
N SER A 182 -3.77 -8.36 -2.57
CA SER A 182 -4.71 -7.91 -1.52
C SER A 182 -5.58 -6.69 -1.91
N PRO A 183 -6.27 -6.72 -3.07
CA PRO A 183 -7.00 -5.56 -3.57
C PRO A 183 -8.32 -5.34 -2.81
N GLY A 184 -8.62 -4.10 -2.43
CA GLY A 184 -9.89 -3.70 -1.82
C GLY A 184 -11.08 -3.62 -2.80
N LEU A 185 -11.28 -4.64 -3.65
CA LEU A 185 -12.19 -4.57 -4.82
C LEU A 185 -13.65 -4.28 -4.49
N THR A 186 -14.17 -4.86 -3.40
CA THR A 186 -15.59 -4.72 -3.01
C THR A 186 -15.84 -3.53 -2.10
N SER A 187 -14.81 -3.11 -1.37
CA SER A 187 -14.91 -2.01 -0.40
C SER A 187 -14.89 -0.64 -1.07
N TRP A 188 -14.40 -0.54 -2.31
CA TRP A 188 -14.27 0.71 -3.04
C TRP A 188 -15.31 0.86 -4.14
N GLY A 189 -15.73 2.11 -4.39
CA GLY A 189 -16.74 2.43 -5.40
C GLY A 189 -17.41 3.78 -5.16
N LEU A 190 -18.19 4.23 -6.15
CA LEU A 190 -18.93 5.49 -6.12
C LEU A 190 -20.12 5.48 -5.16
N SER A 191 -20.61 4.29 -4.81
CA SER A 191 -21.67 4.10 -3.83
C SER A 191 -21.19 4.55 -2.45
N LEU A 192 -21.73 5.65 -1.92
CA LEU A 192 -21.30 6.26 -0.66
C LEU A 192 -22.09 5.75 0.56
N THR A 193 -23.13 4.94 0.37
CA THR A 193 -24.01 4.47 1.43
C THR A 193 -23.78 2.98 1.72
N LEU A 194 -24.04 2.56 2.96
CA LEU A 194 -24.03 1.13 3.32
C LEU A 194 -25.17 0.34 2.66
N GLU A 195 -26.26 1.02 2.29
CA GLU A 195 -27.37 0.41 1.55
C GLU A 195 -26.93 0.01 0.14
N ASP A 196 -26.23 0.91 -0.55
CA ASP A 196 -25.79 0.71 -1.93
C ASP A 196 -24.47 -0.07 -2.02
N ASN A 197 -23.63 -0.06 -0.97
CA ASN A 197 -22.44 -0.89 -0.86
C ASN A 197 -22.25 -1.39 0.59
N PRO A 198 -22.75 -2.59 0.93
CA PRO A 198 -22.64 -3.13 2.28
C PRO A 198 -21.19 -3.41 2.70
N PHE A 199 -20.25 -3.47 1.76
CA PHE A 199 -18.83 -3.74 2.02
C PHE A 199 -17.99 -2.48 2.22
N ARG A 200 -18.55 -1.26 2.05
CA ARG A 200 -17.81 0.02 2.11
C ARG A 200 -17.08 0.26 3.44
N TYR A 201 -17.56 -0.33 4.52
CA TYR A 201 -16.93 -0.30 5.85
C TYR A 201 -16.70 -1.69 6.44
N GLY A 202 -16.80 -2.73 5.61
CA GLY A 202 -16.64 -4.11 6.07
C GLY A 202 -15.23 -4.43 6.58
N ALA A 203 -14.24 -3.58 6.29
CA ALA A 203 -12.87 -3.76 6.80
C ALA A 203 -12.83 -3.85 8.33
N SER A 204 -13.60 -3.03 9.05
CA SER A 204 -13.67 -3.10 10.51
C SER A 204 -14.34 -4.39 11.01
N ASP A 205 -15.32 -4.91 10.28
CA ASP A 205 -15.92 -6.22 10.57
C ASP A 205 -14.89 -7.35 10.37
N TRP A 206 -14.11 -7.28 9.29
CA TRP A 206 -13.02 -8.23 9.04
C TRP A 206 -11.95 -8.20 10.11
N VAL A 207 -11.51 -7.01 10.54
CA VAL A 207 -10.56 -6.88 11.65
C VAL A 207 -11.18 -7.47 12.92
N SER A 208 -12.43 -7.15 13.23
CA SER A 208 -13.11 -7.74 14.39
C SER A 208 -13.12 -9.27 14.32
N ASN A 209 -13.46 -9.84 13.16
CA ASN A 209 -13.44 -11.29 12.94
C ASN A 209 -12.04 -11.88 13.11
N VAL A 210 -10.98 -11.22 12.63
CA VAL A 210 -9.58 -11.67 12.83
C VAL A 210 -9.26 -11.82 14.32
N TYR A 211 -9.63 -10.84 15.16
CA TYR A 211 -9.42 -10.95 16.60
C TYR A 211 -10.29 -12.03 17.24
N TYR A 212 -11.56 -12.17 16.83
CA TYR A 212 -12.44 -13.23 17.34
C TYR A 212 -11.92 -14.63 17.00
N ASP A 213 -11.48 -14.84 15.76
CA ASP A 213 -10.95 -16.10 15.26
C ASP A 213 -9.61 -16.44 15.93
N ALA A 214 -8.75 -15.44 16.13
CA ALA A 214 -7.46 -15.63 16.81
C ALA A 214 -7.63 -15.90 18.32
N ASN A 215 -8.47 -15.12 19.02
CA ASN A 215 -8.79 -15.35 20.42
C ASN A 215 -10.08 -14.64 20.86
N TYR A 216 -11.16 -15.42 21.00
CA TYR A 216 -12.47 -14.94 21.44
C TYR A 216 -12.46 -14.12 22.76
N ALA A 217 -11.71 -14.57 23.76
CA ALA A 217 -11.68 -13.91 25.07
C ALA A 217 -10.99 -12.54 25.00
N ALA A 218 -9.88 -12.44 24.25
CA ALA A 218 -9.21 -11.17 24.00
C ALA A 218 -10.11 -10.22 23.22
N ALA A 219 -10.77 -10.70 22.17
CA ALA A 219 -11.68 -9.89 21.35
C ALA A 219 -12.83 -9.28 22.17
N LEU A 220 -13.45 -10.06 23.07
CA LEU A 220 -14.48 -9.54 23.98
C LEU A 220 -13.93 -8.46 24.91
N ARG A 221 -12.76 -8.67 25.51
CA ARG A 221 -12.15 -7.70 26.42
C ARG A 221 -11.81 -6.39 25.71
N ILE A 222 -11.32 -6.45 24.47
CA ILE A 222 -11.08 -5.27 23.62
C ILE A 222 -12.38 -4.52 23.36
N LYS A 223 -13.44 -5.24 22.96
CA LYS A 223 -14.76 -4.66 22.71
C LYS A 223 -15.32 -3.95 23.95
N ASP A 224 -15.25 -4.59 25.12
CA ASP A 224 -15.77 -4.04 26.37
C ASP A 224 -14.98 -2.78 26.78
N ALA A 225 -13.65 -2.83 26.69
CA ALA A 225 -12.77 -1.70 26.98
C ALA A 225 -13.02 -0.50 26.04
N LEU A 226 -13.20 -0.74 24.73
CA LEU A 226 -13.53 0.31 23.77
C LEU A 226 -14.93 0.91 23.99
N ASN A 227 -15.89 0.12 24.50
CA ASN A 227 -17.22 0.62 24.86
C ASN A 227 -17.18 1.49 26.13
N GLU A 228 -16.34 1.14 27.10
CA GLU A 228 -16.11 1.97 28.29
C GLU A 228 -15.54 3.34 27.91
N LEU A 229 -14.61 3.41 26.94
CA LEU A 229 -14.09 4.68 26.40
C LEU A 229 -15.14 5.56 25.70
N LYS A 230 -16.16 4.95 25.11
CA LYS A 230 -17.26 5.70 24.44
C LYS A 230 -18.20 6.37 25.45
N MET A 231 -18.06 6.09 26.74
CA MET A 231 -18.70 6.91 27.75
C MET A 231 -17.98 8.27 27.87
N PRO A 232 -18.72 9.38 28.00
CA PRO A 232 -18.12 10.71 27.98
C PRO A 232 -17.11 10.85 29.12
N PHE A 233 -15.86 11.10 28.75
CA PHE A 233 -14.87 11.62 29.70
C PHE A 233 -15.34 13.01 30.14
N GLN A 234 -15.54 13.22 31.43
CA GLN A 234 -15.77 14.57 31.96
C GLN A 234 -14.45 15.35 31.92
N THR A 235 -14.10 15.90 30.75
CA THR A 235 -12.94 16.79 30.65
C THR A 235 -13.37 18.21 31.00
N SER A 236 -12.89 18.72 32.13
CA SER A 236 -12.95 20.15 32.38
C SER A 236 -11.97 20.86 31.45
N SER A 237 -12.50 21.64 30.50
CA SER A 237 -11.83 22.61 29.63
C SER A 237 -11.53 22.20 28.16
N SER A 238 -11.99 23.09 27.27
CA SER A 238 -11.79 23.21 25.81
C SER A 238 -12.24 22.07 24.90
N ASN A 239 -13.29 22.35 24.10
CA ASN A 239 -13.80 21.84 22.80
C ASN A 239 -13.15 20.67 22.01
N LEU A 240 -12.19 19.91 22.53
CA LEU A 240 -11.63 18.71 21.90
C LEU A 240 -12.13 17.47 22.66
N ASP A 241 -12.84 16.61 21.94
CA ASP A 241 -13.29 15.33 22.48
C ASP A 241 -12.16 14.31 22.45
N TRP A 242 -11.35 14.33 23.50
CA TRP A 242 -10.22 13.42 23.68
C TRP A 242 -10.63 11.94 23.65
N SER A 243 -11.86 11.61 24.02
CA SER A 243 -12.37 10.23 23.99
C SER A 243 -12.50 9.73 22.55
N ASN A 244 -12.98 10.59 21.64
CA ASN A 244 -13.07 10.27 20.22
C ASN A 244 -11.68 10.16 19.58
N ILE A 245 -10.74 11.05 19.91
CA ILE A 245 -9.36 10.98 19.40
C ILE A 245 -8.70 9.67 19.83
N LEU A 246 -8.80 9.34 21.11
CA LEU A 246 -8.25 8.10 21.65
C LEU A 246 -8.87 6.86 21.00
N ASN A 247 -10.18 6.87 20.77
CA ASN A 247 -10.88 5.78 20.09
C ASN A 247 -10.34 5.57 18.67
N VAL A 248 -10.18 6.65 17.89
CA VAL A 248 -9.64 6.59 16.52
C VAL A 248 -8.22 6.01 16.52
N VAL A 249 -7.35 6.48 17.42
CA VAL A 249 -5.97 5.98 17.52
C VAL A 249 -5.94 4.50 17.86
N LEU A 250 -6.75 4.06 18.82
CA LEU A 250 -6.80 2.66 19.22
C LEU A 250 -7.30 1.74 18.12
N VAL A 251 -8.40 2.11 17.46
CA VAL A 251 -8.95 1.34 16.34
C VAL A 251 -7.91 1.21 15.24
N GLN A 252 -7.21 2.29 14.89
CA GLN A 252 -6.13 2.25 13.90
C GLN A 252 -5.01 1.28 14.29
N GLN A 253 -4.61 1.25 15.57
CA GLN A 253 -3.57 0.32 16.03
C GLN A 253 -4.00 -1.15 15.91
N TYR A 254 -5.24 -1.46 16.29
CA TYR A 254 -5.76 -2.82 16.13
C TYR A 254 -5.86 -3.24 14.66
N ASP A 255 -6.25 -2.31 13.78
CA ASP A 255 -6.28 -2.53 12.33
C ASP A 255 -4.86 -2.82 11.79
N GLU A 256 -3.86 -2.02 12.17
CA GLU A 256 -2.45 -2.19 11.76
C GLU A 256 -1.88 -3.55 12.18
N PHE A 257 -2.10 -3.97 13.44
CA PHE A 257 -1.60 -5.28 13.92
C PHE A 257 -2.28 -6.46 13.24
N ALA A 258 -3.56 -6.33 12.85
CA ALA A 258 -4.24 -7.35 12.07
C ALA A 258 -3.72 -7.39 10.61
N GLN A 259 -3.48 -6.22 10.02
CA GLN A 259 -3.04 -6.09 8.63
C GLN A 259 -1.60 -6.57 8.41
N PHE A 260 -0.70 -6.25 9.33
CA PHE A 260 0.75 -6.49 9.18
C PHE A 260 1.28 -7.56 10.16
N ASN A 261 0.51 -8.64 10.36
CA ASN A 261 0.90 -9.76 11.23
C ASN A 261 1.92 -10.72 10.55
N PHE A 262 3.15 -10.24 10.35
CA PHE A 262 4.19 -11.03 9.69
C PHE A 262 5.01 -11.87 10.69
N PRO A 263 5.52 -13.05 10.28
CA PRO A 263 6.39 -13.88 11.13
C PRO A 263 7.78 -13.26 11.37
N THR A 264 8.11 -12.19 10.66
CA THR A 264 9.38 -11.46 10.75
C THR A 264 9.10 -9.97 10.92
N LYS A 265 10.06 -9.25 11.50
CA LYS A 265 10.00 -7.78 11.56
C LYS A 265 10.01 -7.19 10.16
N THR A 266 9.31 -6.07 9.99
CA THR A 266 9.27 -5.31 8.75
C THR A 266 9.56 -3.84 9.03
N GLU A 267 9.73 -3.03 7.98
CA GLU A 267 9.85 -1.57 8.10
C GLU A 267 8.52 -0.91 8.53
N ILE A 268 7.39 -1.61 8.34
CA ILE A 268 6.05 -1.10 8.69
C ILE A 268 5.74 -1.39 10.16
N ILE A 269 5.94 -2.64 10.60
CA ILE A 269 5.81 -3.06 12.00
C ILE A 269 7.09 -3.77 12.43
N GLU A 270 7.78 -3.21 13.42
CA GLU A 270 9.03 -3.75 14.00
C GLU A 270 8.82 -4.91 14.99
N ILE A 271 7.59 -5.41 15.06
CA ILE A 271 7.15 -6.49 15.93
C ILE A 271 6.73 -7.68 15.05
N ALA A 272 7.46 -8.79 15.16
CA ALA A 272 7.03 -10.04 14.54
C ALA A 272 5.82 -10.59 15.29
N LEU A 273 4.86 -11.16 14.54
CA LEU A 273 3.62 -11.74 15.08
C LEU A 273 2.86 -10.73 15.98
N ALA A 274 2.73 -9.49 15.48
CA ALA A 274 2.15 -8.38 16.24
C ALA A 274 0.73 -8.67 16.77
N LEU A 275 -0.08 -9.41 16.02
CA LEU A 275 -1.41 -9.84 16.45
C LEU A 275 -1.34 -10.74 17.69
N GLU A 276 -0.45 -11.73 17.70
CA GLU A 276 -0.27 -12.60 18.88
C GLU A 276 0.26 -11.82 20.09
N VAL A 277 1.13 -10.84 19.87
CA VAL A 277 1.64 -9.98 20.95
C VAL A 277 0.51 -9.18 21.59
N VAL A 278 -0.32 -8.50 20.79
CA VAL A 278 -1.43 -7.68 21.33
C VAL A 278 -2.49 -8.55 22.01
N ILE A 279 -2.76 -9.76 21.51
CA ILE A 279 -3.68 -10.72 22.16
C ILE A 279 -3.15 -11.12 23.52
N ASN A 280 -1.87 -11.48 23.63
CA ASN A 280 -1.28 -11.90 24.90
C ASN A 280 -1.29 -10.77 25.94
N GLN A 281 -0.97 -9.53 25.53
CA GLN A 281 -1.04 -8.36 26.41
C GLN A 281 -2.48 -8.08 26.86
N THR A 282 -3.45 -8.18 25.92
CA THR A 282 -4.88 -8.04 26.22
C THR A 282 -5.33 -9.02 27.30
N LEU A 283 -4.91 -10.29 27.20
CA LEU A 283 -5.26 -11.33 28.16
C LEU A 283 -4.57 -11.13 29.52
N ALA A 284 -3.35 -10.61 29.52
CA ALA A 284 -2.57 -10.37 30.74
C ALA A 284 -2.99 -9.10 31.51
N ALA A 285 -3.65 -8.14 30.84
CA ALA A 285 -4.04 -6.88 31.46
C ALA A 285 -4.95 -7.08 32.68
N ASN A 286 -4.81 -6.25 33.71
CA ASN A 286 -5.60 -6.29 34.94
C ASN A 286 -6.67 -5.19 35.00
N SER A 287 -6.66 -4.25 34.05
CA SER A 287 -7.62 -3.15 33.97
C SER A 287 -7.89 -2.74 32.52
N THR A 288 -8.99 -2.01 32.30
CA THR A 288 -9.30 -1.36 31.02
C THR A 288 -8.17 -0.43 30.56
N GLY A 289 -7.61 0.37 31.46
CA GLY A 289 -6.50 1.28 31.15
C GLY A 289 -5.23 0.54 30.69
N GLU A 290 -4.86 -0.55 31.35
CA GLU A 290 -3.71 -1.37 30.96
C GLU A 290 -3.91 -2.01 29.58
N LEU A 291 -5.10 -2.54 29.32
CA LEU A 291 -5.48 -3.13 28.05
C LEU A 291 -5.38 -2.12 26.89
N LEU A 292 -5.92 -0.92 27.08
CA LEU A 292 -5.95 0.11 26.03
C LEU A 292 -4.58 0.78 25.83
N ARG A 293 -3.73 0.82 26.85
CA ARG A 293 -2.38 1.38 26.75
C ARG A 293 -1.43 0.50 25.92
N ALA A 294 -1.55 -0.82 26.04
CA ALA A 294 -0.74 -1.80 25.33
C ALA A 294 -0.58 -1.54 23.81
N PRO A 295 -1.67 -1.48 23.02
CA PRO A 295 -1.59 -1.25 21.58
C PRO A 295 -0.99 0.12 21.23
N ILE A 296 -1.24 1.16 22.03
CA ILE A 296 -0.67 2.51 21.83
C ILE A 296 0.85 2.48 22.01
N LEU A 297 1.35 1.80 23.04
CA LEU A 297 2.80 1.68 23.27
C LEU A 297 3.49 0.85 22.19
N MET A 298 2.82 -0.20 21.71
CA MET A 298 3.31 -1.00 20.58
C MET A 298 3.38 -0.16 19.30
N GLY A 299 2.35 0.65 19.00
CA GLY A 299 2.36 1.59 17.89
C GLY A 299 3.42 2.67 18.00
N ASN A 300 3.61 3.24 19.20
CA ASN A 300 4.61 4.27 19.45
C ASN A 300 6.06 3.76 19.38
N SER A 301 6.31 2.45 19.42
CA SER A 301 7.66 1.93 19.13
C SER A 301 8.13 2.22 17.69
N ILE A 302 7.22 2.71 16.83
CA ILE A 302 7.46 3.17 15.44
C ILE A 302 7.93 4.64 15.40
N TYR A 303 7.71 5.43 16.47
CA TYR A 303 8.20 6.80 16.58
C TYR A 303 9.12 6.93 17.78
N ASN A 304 10.36 7.35 17.53
CA ASN A 304 11.41 7.59 18.54
C ASN A 304 11.10 8.83 19.42
N GLY A 305 9.88 8.93 19.94
CA GLY A 305 9.37 9.99 20.79
C GLY A 305 9.42 9.56 22.25
N THR A 306 10.38 10.10 23.00
CA THR A 306 10.63 9.85 24.43
C THR A 306 9.56 10.44 25.37
N GLY A 307 8.37 10.77 24.88
CA GLY A 307 7.29 11.34 25.68
C GLY A 307 6.30 10.26 26.12
N CYS A 308 6.36 9.84 27.38
CA CYS A 308 5.28 9.06 27.97
C CYS A 308 4.02 9.92 28.04
N ALA A 309 2.89 9.44 27.52
CA ALA A 309 1.58 9.91 27.96
C ALA A 309 1.36 9.37 29.37
N ASP A 310 1.32 10.27 30.35
CA ASP A 310 0.96 9.97 31.74
C ASP A 310 -0.57 9.96 31.84
N TRP A 311 -1.12 8.84 32.31
CA TRP A 311 -2.57 8.58 32.37
C TRP A 311 -3.09 8.60 33.82
N GLU A 312 -2.28 9.04 34.79
CA GLU A 312 -2.66 9.10 36.20
C GLU A 312 -3.21 10.46 36.67
N ASN A 313 -3.54 11.40 35.75
CA ASN A 313 -4.15 12.69 36.10
C ASN A 313 -5.47 12.96 35.36
#